data_AF-A0A2S9GRY4-F1
#
_entry.id   AF-A0A2S9GRY4-F1
#
_cell.length_a   1.000
_cell.length_b   1.000
_cell.length_c   1.000
_cell.angle_alpha   90.00
_cell.angle_beta   90.00
_cell.angle_gamma   90.00
#
_symmetry.space_group_name_H-M   'P 1'
#
loop_
_entity.id
_entity.type
_entity.pdbx_description
1 polymer ?
#
loop_
_entity_poly.entity_id
_entity_poly.type
_entity_poly.pdbx_seq_one_letter_code
_entity_poly.pdbx_strand_id
1 'polypeptide(L)' 'IGLANRVVPSGEARQRAEELAAELAALPQQCLRSDRMSVLNQWGAAEAEAMDVEFGSLSRVAAESLE' A
#
# COMPACT_ATOMS: atom_id res chain seq x y z
N ILE A 1 12.14 -15.95 -6.10
CA ILE A 1 11.65 -15.23 -7.32
C ILE A 1 10.54 -14.21 -7.05
N GLY A 2 9.98 -14.11 -5.84
CA GLY A 2 8.99 -13.06 -5.52
C GLY A 2 7.59 -13.24 -6.14
N LEU A 3 7.34 -14.35 -6.85
CA LEU A 3 6.07 -14.62 -7.53
C LEU A 3 4.87 -14.73 -6.58
N ALA A 4 5.07 -15.23 -5.36
CA ALA A 4 4.06 -15.33 -4.32
C ALA A 4 4.57 -14.69 -3.03
N ASN A 5 3.73 -13.86 -2.38
CA ASN A 5 4.08 -13.20 -1.13
C ASN A 5 4.00 -14.15 0.09
N ARG A 6 3.10 -15.15 0.03
CA ARG A 6 2.88 -16.16 1.09
C ARG A 6 2.52 -17.51 0.48
N VAL A 7 2.94 -18.59 1.13
CA VAL A 7 2.57 -19.98 0.78
C VAL A 7 1.84 -20.56 1.98
N VAL A 8 0.69 -21.19 1.73
CA VAL A 8 -0.22 -21.69 2.78
C VAL A 8 -0.67 -23.12 2.44
N PRO A 9 -1.17 -23.89 3.42
CA PRO A 9 -1.72 -25.22 3.15
C PRO A 9 -2.84 -25.21 2.12
N SER A 10 -3.00 -26.33 1.41
CA SER A 10 -4.08 -26.48 0.43
C SER A 10 -5.44 -26.31 1.08
N GLY A 11 -6.29 -25.44 0.51
CA GLY A 11 -7.61 -25.10 1.04
C GLY A 11 -7.66 -23.85 1.92
N GLU A 12 -6.52 -23.31 2.36
CA GLU A 12 -6.49 -22.14 3.27
C GLU A 12 -6.32 -20.80 2.55
N ALA A 13 -6.04 -20.78 1.25
CA ALA A 13 -5.68 -19.55 0.51
C ALA A 13 -6.68 -18.41 0.69
N ARG A 14 -7.98 -18.70 0.62
CA ARG A 14 -9.04 -17.69 0.80
C ARG A 14 -9.04 -17.10 2.20
N GLN A 15 -9.05 -17.96 3.23
CA GLN A 15 -9.07 -17.52 4.63
C GLN A 15 -7.86 -16.63 4.94
N ARG A 16 -6.66 -17.06 4.54
CA ARG A 16 -5.43 -16.28 4.79
C ARG A 16 -5.38 -14.97 4.02
N ALA A 17 -5.98 -14.92 2.83
CA ALA A 17 -6.11 -13.69 2.06
C ALA A 17 -7.11 -12.72 2.69
N GLU A 18 -8.24 -13.22 3.21
CA GLU A 18 -9.24 -12.42 3.93
C GLU A 18 -8.69 -11.90 5.27
N GLU A 19 -7.91 -12.70 6.00
CA GLU A 19 -7.18 -12.28 7.20
C GLU A 19 -6.24 -11.10 6.90
N LEU A 20 -5.39 -11.23 5.86
CA LEU A 20 -4.50 -10.16 5.44
C LEU A 20 -5.28 -8.92 4.98
N ALA A 21 -6.39 -9.10 4.27
CA ALA A 21 -7.23 -7.98 3.85
C ALA A 21 -7.81 -7.22 5.05
N ALA A 22 -8.24 -7.94 6.10
CA ALA A 22 -8.71 -7.33 7.33
C ALA A 22 -7.60 -6.58 8.08
N GLU A 23 -6.39 -7.17 8.14
CA GLU A 23 -5.21 -6.49 8.71
C GLU A 23 -4.91 -5.17 7.97
N LEU A 24 -4.91 -5.17 6.63
CA LEU A 24 -4.69 -3.97 5.83
C LEU A 24 -5.83 -2.95 5.93
N ALA A 25 -7.07 -3.42 6.08
CA ALA A 25 -8.24 -2.56 6.23
C ALA A 25 -8.28 -1.84 7.59
N ALA A 26 -7.59 -2.37 8.60
CA ALA A 26 -7.49 -1.76 9.93
C ALA A 26 -6.45 -0.64 10.02
N LEU A 27 -5.61 -0.45 9.00
CA LEU A 27 -4.62 0.63 8.93
C LEU A 27 -5.27 1.96 8.52
N PRO A 28 -4.61 3.11 8.78
CA PRO A 28 -5.00 4.41 8.21
C PRO A 28 -5.10 4.30 6.68
N GLN A 29 -6.32 4.39 6.17
CA GLN A 29 -6.65 4.01 4.79
C GLN A 29 -6.15 5.03 3.78
N GLN A 30 -6.16 6.32 4.10
CA GLN A 30 -5.64 7.36 3.20
C GLN A 30 -4.13 7.26 3.10
N CYS A 31 -3.45 6.97 4.20
CA CYS A 31 -2.00 6.71 4.23
C CYS A 31 -1.64 5.51 3.35
N LEU A 32 -2.20 4.33 3.65
CA LEU A 32 -1.92 3.10 2.90
C LEU A 32 -2.19 3.24 1.39
N ARG A 33 -3.28 3.92 1.02
CA ARG A 33 -3.63 4.14 -0.39
C ARG A 33 -2.69 5.13 -1.07
N SER A 34 -2.27 6.19 -0.38
CA SER A 34 -1.35 7.18 -0.95
C SER A 34 0.02 6.58 -1.23
N ASP A 35 0.56 5.83 -0.27
CA ASP A 35 1.84 5.13 -0.43
C ASP A 35 1.78 4.11 -1.57
N ARG A 36 0.71 3.32 -1.63
CA ARG A 36 0.49 2.36 -2.74
C ARG A 36 0.48 3.05 -4.11
N MET A 37 -0.17 4.21 -4.21
CA MET A 37 -0.19 4.97 -5.47
C MET A 37 1.19 5.52 -5.83
N SER A 38 1.96 6.02 -4.85
CA SER A 38 3.35 6.48 -5.06
C SER A 38 4.23 5.36 -5.63
N VAL A 39 4.21 4.18 -5.00
CA VAL A 39 4.99 3.00 -5.41
C VAL A 39 4.65 2.51 -6.82
N LEU A 40 3.37 2.59 -7.22
CA LEU A 40 2.94 2.22 -8.57
C LEU A 40 3.37 3.25 -9.61
N ASN A 41 3.28 4.55 -9.29
CA ASN A 41 3.51 5.63 -10.25
C ASN A 41 4.99 5.97 -10.47
N GLN A 42 5.88 5.69 -9.51
CA GLN A 42 7.30 6.03 -9.66
C GLN A 42 8.00 5.27 -10.80
N TRP A 43 7.48 4.09 -11.18
CA TRP A 43 8.09 3.27 -12.23
C TRP A 43 8.09 4.02 -13.57
N GLY A 44 9.29 4.35 -14.06
CA GLY A 44 9.48 5.08 -15.31
C GLY A 44 9.58 6.60 -15.16
N ALA A 45 9.42 7.13 -13.95
CA ALA A 45 9.69 8.53 -13.64
C ALA A 45 11.19 8.75 -13.34
N ALA A 46 11.65 9.99 -13.50
CA ALA A 46 12.92 10.38 -12.90
C ALA A 46 12.78 10.42 -11.37
N GLU A 47 13.86 10.11 -10.65
CA GLU A 47 13.85 10.05 -9.18
C GLU A 47 13.32 11.34 -8.54
N ALA A 48 13.73 12.51 -9.05
CA ALA A 48 13.24 13.81 -8.56
C ALA A 48 11.71 13.97 -8.70
N GLU A 49 11.15 13.57 -9.84
CA GLU A 49 9.71 13.65 -10.10
C GLU A 49 8.94 12.66 -9.22
N ALA A 50 9.49 11.46 -9.01
CA ALA A 50 8.91 10.46 -8.11
C ALA A 50 8.87 10.97 -6.66
N MET A 51 9.95 11.62 -6.19
CA MET A 51 10.01 12.22 -4.86
C MET A 51 8.99 13.35 -4.69
N ASP A 52 8.78 14.19 -5.71
CA ASP A 52 7.75 15.25 -5.64
C ASP A 52 6.34 14.66 -5.47
N VAL A 53 6.03 13.57 -6.19
CA VAL A 53 4.74 12.86 -6.07
C VAL A 53 4.59 12.20 -4.70
N GLU A 54 5.64 11.58 -4.19
CA GLU A 54 5.66 10.97 -2.85
C GLU A 54 5.40 12.03 -1.78
N PHE A 55 6.15 13.14 -1.81
CA PHE A 55 6.03 14.23 -0.85
C PHE A 55 4.63 14.88 -0.85
N GLY A 56 4.01 15.00 -2.03
CA GLY A 56 2.64 15.47 -2.17
C GLY A 56 1.59 14.63 -1.44
N SER A 57 1.90 13.38 -1.07
CA SER A 57 0.99 12.51 -0.30
C SER A 57 0.75 13.04 1.11
N LEU A 58 1.65 13.84 1.68
CA LEU A 58 1.47 14.49 2.99
C LEU A 58 0.17 15.31 3.05
N SER A 59 -0.13 16.07 1.99
CA SER A 59 -1.36 16.86 1.92
C SER A 59 -2.61 15.98 1.80
N ARG A 60 -2.50 14.78 1.21
CA ARG A 60 -3.62 13.84 1.05
C ARG A 60 -3.99 13.15 2.36
N VAL A 61 -3.02 12.91 3.23
CA VAL A 61 -3.21 12.17 4.48
C VAL A 61 -3.41 13.08 5.70
N ALA A 62 -3.33 14.40 5.50
CA ALA A 62 -3.33 15.37 6.60
C ALA A 62 -4.58 15.27 7.51
N ALA A 63 -5.75 15.00 6.95
CA ALA A 63 -6.99 14.87 7.73
C ALA A 63 -6.97 13.60 8.61
N GLU A 64 -6.56 12.46 8.04
CA GLU A 64 -6.46 11.18 8.74
C GLU A 64 -5.35 11.18 9.80
N SER A 65 -4.31 12.01 9.64
CA SER A 65 -3.18 12.11 10.58
C SER A 65 -3.55 12.75 11.92
N LEU A 66 -4.76 13.31 12.04
CA LEU A 66 -5.27 13.97 13.25
C LEU A 66 -6.30 13.12 14.01
N GLU A 67 -6.63 11.94 13.50
CA GLU A 67 -7.53 10.95 14.11
C GLU A 67 -6.77 10.03 15.07
#